data_AF-A0A4R6SWH5-F1
#
_entry.id   AF-A0A4R6SWH5-F1
#
_cell.length_a   1.000
_cell.length_b   1.000
_cell.length_c   1.000
_cell.angle_alpha   90.00
_cell.angle_beta   90.00
_cell.angle_gamma   90.00
#
_symmetry.space_group_name_H-M   'P 1'
#
loop_
_entity.id
_entity.type
_entity.pdbx_description
1 polymer ?
#
loop_
_entity_poly.entity_id
_entity_poly.type
_entity_poly.pdbx_seq_one_letter_code
_entity_poly.pdbx_strand_id
1 'polypeptide(L)'
;MKLERIMWGIVLLFIGGVLLLENFNIIDFYWTSVWRFWPIFLIIAGINILFNRSKSQLGGIISLGILVITLAVLFVRGQQPRTERTWKIENFNGDHDDSDYQNMNFTQPYEDSVATKTILNITGGGTSFELKEATDSLIVADVRKRGGTFTLKNEFTDSLRTLNFKMKGNSNWSEGGNDVKLKLNQAPNWEIHMNMGAGEVDFDLSSYKVREFNFDGGAATLDIKLGDLLPIADVNVKTGVAEVKINVPEGSGCRIKSKSGLSSKDFSGFNKLDDGTYETSNYATSAKKIFINLDGGLSSFEVRRY
;
A
#
# COMPACT_ATOMS: atom_id res chain seq x y z
N MET A 1 -5.52 24.58 41.42
CA MET A 1 -5.40 23.24 40.81
C MET A 1 -4.91 23.43 39.38
N LYS A 2 -3.91 22.66 38.89
CA LYS A 2 -3.42 22.84 37.51
C LYS A 2 -4.56 22.55 36.55
N LEU A 3 -5.13 23.59 35.95
CA LEU A 3 -6.29 23.54 35.06
C LEU A 3 -6.06 22.58 33.88
N GLU A 4 -4.79 22.40 33.51
CA GLU A 4 -4.28 21.37 32.61
C GLU A 4 -4.67 19.94 33.00
N ARG A 5 -4.60 19.57 34.28
CA ARG A 5 -4.99 18.23 34.75
C ARG A 5 -6.49 18.00 34.60
N ILE A 6 -7.29 19.05 34.76
CA ILE A 6 -8.75 18.97 34.61
C ILE A 6 -9.11 18.82 33.13
N MET A 7 -8.43 19.55 32.23
CA MET A 7 -8.66 19.41 30.78
C MET A 7 -8.35 18.01 30.26
N TRP A 8 -7.20 17.43 30.66
CA TRP A 8 -6.87 16.04 30.31
C TRP A 8 -7.87 15.04 30.90
N GLY A 9 -8.34 15.26 32.13
CA GLY A 9 -9.39 14.45 32.74
C GLY A 9 -10.70 14.49 31.97
N ILE A 10 -11.13 15.66 31.49
CA ILE A 10 -12.35 15.82 30.69
C ILE A 10 -12.22 15.14 29.33
N VAL A 11 -11.07 15.26 28.67
CA VAL A 11 -10.83 14.59 27.38
C VAL A 11 -10.86 13.07 27.55
N LEU A 12 -10.20 12.54 28.59
CA LEU A 12 -10.22 11.10 28.89
C LEU A 12 -11.63 10.60 29.23
N LEU A 13 -12.38 11.36 30.03
CA LEU A 13 -13.76 11.05 30.38
C LEU A 13 -14.66 11.04 29.14
N PHE A 14 -14.46 11.99 28.22
CA PHE A 14 -15.18 12.03 26.94
C PHE A 14 -14.86 10.81 26.08
N ILE A 15 -13.58 10.51 25.83
CA ILE A 15 -13.14 9.36 25.02
C ILE A 15 -13.66 8.05 25.61
N GLY A 16 -13.50 7.85 26.93
CA GLY A 16 -14.00 6.66 27.61
C GLY A 16 -15.52 6.54 27.58
N GLY A 17 -16.24 7.66 27.73
CA GLY A 17 -17.70 7.69 27.63
C GLY A 17 -18.21 7.31 26.23
N VAL A 18 -17.57 7.83 25.18
CA VAL A 18 -17.92 7.50 23.79
C VAL A 18 -17.65 6.01 23.50
N LEU A 19 -16.48 5.49 23.86
CA LEU A 19 -16.14 4.07 23.68
C LEU A 19 -17.10 3.15 24.43
N LEU A 20 -17.54 3.54 25.63
CA LEU A 20 -18.51 2.78 26.40
C LEU A 20 -19.86 2.74 25.69
N LEU A 21 -20.37 3.89 25.24
CA LEU A 21 -21.65 3.98 24.53
C LEU A 21 -21.63 3.20 23.20
N GLU A 22 -20.51 3.22 22.48
CA GLU A 22 -20.29 2.44 21.26
C GLU A 22 -20.26 0.94 21.57
N ASN A 23 -19.58 0.50 22.64
CA ASN A 23 -19.53 -0.91 23.05
C ASN A 23 -20.91 -1.45 23.45
N PHE A 24 -21.74 -0.63 24.10
CA PHE A 24 -23.13 -0.96 24.41
C PHE A 24 -24.07 -0.86 23.20
N ASN A 25 -23.54 -0.53 22.01
CA ASN A 25 -24.30 -0.41 20.77
C ASN A 25 -25.44 0.64 20.88
N ILE A 26 -25.25 1.67 21.72
CA ILE A 26 -26.19 2.78 21.93
C ILE A 26 -26.02 3.83 20.83
N ILE A 27 -24.77 4.05 20.39
CA ILE A 27 -24.40 5.00 19.35
C ILE A 27 -23.41 4.36 18.37
N ASP A 28 -23.51 4.72 17.09
CA ASP A 28 -22.46 4.44 16.09
C ASP A 28 -21.51 5.64 16.02
N PHE A 29 -20.25 5.45 16.39
CA PHE A 29 -19.28 6.55 16.47
C PHE A 29 -18.10 6.41 15.51
N TYR A 30 -17.97 7.36 14.59
CA TYR A 30 -16.95 7.34 13.53
C TYR A 30 -15.69 8.09 13.97
N TRP A 31 -14.74 7.39 14.61
CA TRP A 31 -13.48 7.94 15.10
C TRP A 31 -12.63 8.66 14.03
N THR A 32 -12.68 8.17 12.80
CA THR A 32 -11.99 8.77 11.65
C THR A 32 -12.50 10.17 11.31
N SER A 33 -13.80 10.44 11.49
CA SER A 33 -14.39 11.78 11.30
C SER A 33 -13.87 12.79 12.32
N VAL A 34 -13.57 12.33 13.55
CA VAL A 34 -13.09 13.17 14.65
C VAL A 34 -11.60 13.50 14.51
N TRP A 35 -10.78 12.56 14.01
CA TRP A 35 -9.32 12.73 13.90
C TRP A 35 -8.89 13.87 12.97
N ARG A 36 -9.73 14.25 12.00
CA ARG A 36 -9.49 15.40 11.11
C ARG A 36 -9.42 16.74 11.86
N PHE A 37 -10.01 16.82 13.06
CA PHE A 37 -10.08 18.05 13.86
C PHE A 37 -8.91 18.21 14.85
N TRP A 38 -7.84 17.44 14.71
CA TRP A 38 -6.62 17.57 15.52
C TRP A 38 -6.05 19.01 15.62
N PRO A 39 -6.16 19.92 14.61
CA PRO A 39 -5.63 21.29 14.73
C PRO A 39 -6.33 22.12 15.83
N ILE A 40 -7.50 21.71 16.31
CA ILE A 40 -8.20 22.42 17.39
C ILE A 40 -7.40 22.36 18.70
N PHE A 41 -6.67 21.27 18.96
CA PHE A 41 -5.79 21.20 20.12
C PHE A 41 -4.65 22.22 20.06
N LEU A 42 -4.16 22.54 18.86
CA LEU A 42 -3.16 23.61 18.66
C LEU A 42 -3.75 25.00 18.94
N ILE A 43 -5.00 25.24 18.54
CA ILE A 43 -5.71 26.50 18.82
C ILE A 43 -5.88 26.68 20.33
N ILE A 44 -6.33 25.63 21.04
CA ILE A 44 -6.51 25.67 22.50
C ILE A 44 -5.16 25.89 23.20
N ALA A 45 -4.09 25.24 22.74
CA ALA A 45 -2.74 25.44 23.27
C ALA A 45 -2.24 26.88 23.04
N GLY A 46 -2.47 27.44 21.85
CA GLY A 46 -2.09 28.83 21.52
C GLY A 46 -2.82 29.87 22.38
N ILE A 47 -4.13 29.67 22.61
CA ILE A 47 -4.93 30.53 23.50
C ILE A 47 -4.40 30.47 24.93
N ASN A 48 -4.06 29.28 25.44
CA ASN A 48 -3.50 29.13 26.78
C ASN A 48 -2.20 29.94 26.91
N ILE A 49 -1.28 29.83 25.94
CA ILE A 49 -0.02 30.60 25.93
C ILE A 49 -0.26 32.11 25.91
N LEU A 50 -1.26 32.57 25.16
CA LEU A 50 -1.56 33.99 24.99
C LEU A 50 -2.10 34.65 26.27
N PHE A 51 -2.97 33.95 27.01
CA PHE A 51 -3.63 34.51 28.21
C PHE A 51 -2.91 34.19 29.53
N ASN A 52 -2.01 33.21 29.55
CA ASN A 52 -1.22 32.84 30.73
C ASN A 52 -0.16 33.89 31.15
N ARG A 53 0.01 34.98 30.36
CA ARG A 53 0.85 36.14 30.74
C ARG A 53 0.18 37.07 31.75
N SER A 54 -1.15 37.13 31.79
CA SER A 54 -1.89 37.87 32.83
C SER A 54 -2.17 36.91 33.97
N LYS A 55 -1.84 37.23 35.24
CA LYS A 55 -2.08 36.37 36.42
C LYS A 55 -3.57 36.06 36.72
N SER A 56 -4.46 36.26 35.75
CA SER A 56 -5.89 36.05 35.86
C SER A 56 -6.29 34.64 35.44
N GLN A 57 -7.12 33.99 36.26
CA GLN A 57 -7.69 32.67 35.97
C GLN A 57 -8.65 32.67 34.76
N LEU A 58 -8.93 33.84 34.17
CA LEU A 58 -9.81 34.00 33.00
C LEU A 58 -9.39 33.16 31.80
N GLY A 59 -8.09 33.08 31.48
CA GLY A 59 -7.60 32.37 30.31
C GLY A 59 -7.91 30.87 30.35
N GLY A 60 -7.84 30.27 31.54
CA GLY A 60 -8.19 28.87 31.75
C GLY A 60 -9.69 28.58 31.71
N ILE A 61 -10.52 29.52 32.15
CA ILE A 61 -11.99 29.39 32.09
C ILE A 61 -12.46 29.48 30.63
N ILE A 62 -11.89 30.40 29.85
CA ILE A 62 -12.22 30.57 28.43
C ILE A 62 -11.78 29.34 27.62
N SER A 63 -10.56 28.83 27.84
CA SER A 63 -10.08 27.63 27.14
C SER A 63 -10.88 26.38 27.52
N LEU A 64 -11.31 26.27 28.77
CA LEU A 64 -12.20 25.20 29.23
C LEU A 64 -13.58 25.27 28.57
N GLY A 65 -14.16 26.47 28.43
CA GLY A 65 -15.42 26.66 27.72
C GLY A 65 -15.32 26.27 26.25
N ILE A 66 -14.24 26.69 25.57
CA ILE A 66 -13.96 26.32 24.18
C ILE A 66 -13.78 24.81 24.05
N LEU A 67 -13.09 24.16 24.99
CA LEU A 67 -12.91 22.72 25.01
C LEU A 67 -14.25 21.98 25.09
N VAL A 68 -15.14 22.38 25.99
CA VAL A 68 -16.46 21.74 26.17
C VAL A 68 -17.32 21.91 24.91
N ILE A 69 -17.36 23.12 24.33
CA ILE A 69 -18.09 23.39 23.09
C ILE A 69 -17.52 22.54 21.95
N THR A 70 -16.19 22.45 21.85
CA THR A 70 -15.51 21.64 20.84
C THR A 70 -15.88 20.17 20.98
N LEU A 71 -15.80 19.61 22.19
CA LEU A 71 -16.16 18.21 22.44
C LEU A 71 -17.63 17.93 22.12
N ALA A 72 -18.55 18.86 22.41
CA ALA A 72 -19.95 18.74 22.04
C ALA A 72 -20.14 18.71 20.51
N VAL A 73 -19.44 19.58 19.77
CA VAL A 73 -19.48 19.57 18.29
C VAL A 73 -18.86 18.28 17.74
N LEU A 74 -17.73 17.83 18.28
CA LEU A 74 -17.08 16.57 17.88
C LEU A 74 -17.96 15.36 18.16
N PHE A 75 -18.70 15.37 19.26
CA PHE A 75 -19.66 14.32 19.59
C PHE A 75 -20.78 14.24 18.54
N VAL A 76 -21.40 15.38 18.22
CA VAL A 76 -22.45 15.45 17.19
C VAL A 76 -21.91 15.04 15.81
N ARG A 77 -20.70 15.49 15.45
CA ARG A 77 -20.06 15.15 14.18
C ARG A 77 -19.58 13.70 14.11
N GLY A 78 -19.19 13.12 15.24
CA GLY A 78 -18.75 11.73 15.32
C GLY A 78 -19.90 10.73 15.23
N GLN A 79 -21.13 11.14 15.57
CA GLN A 79 -22.35 10.33 15.40
C GLN A 79 -22.96 10.44 14.00
N GLN A 80 -22.53 11.41 13.21
CA GLN A 80 -22.98 11.49 11.83
C GLN A 80 -22.26 10.38 11.06
N PRO A 81 -23.00 9.39 10.50
CA PRO A 81 -22.42 8.57 9.45
C PRO A 81 -21.87 9.53 8.41
N ARG A 82 -20.72 9.18 7.80
CA ARG A 82 -20.30 9.85 6.57
C ARG A 82 -21.55 9.99 5.72
N THR A 83 -21.93 11.21 5.37
CA THR A 83 -22.93 11.43 4.33
C THR A 83 -22.31 10.88 3.05
N GLU A 84 -22.39 9.56 2.90
CA GLU A 84 -22.50 8.95 1.61
C GLU A 84 -23.79 9.55 1.05
N ARG A 85 -23.64 10.35 -0.01
CA ARG A 85 -24.75 10.62 -0.91
C ARG A 85 -25.31 9.25 -1.27
N THR A 86 -26.38 8.87 -0.58
CA THR A 86 -27.12 7.66 -0.86
C THR A 86 -27.77 7.92 -2.20
N TRP A 87 -27.17 7.39 -3.27
CA TRP A 87 -27.83 7.27 -4.55
C TRP A 87 -29.08 6.42 -4.32
N LYS A 88 -30.25 7.07 -4.40
CA LYS A 88 -31.49 6.33 -4.61
C LYS A 88 -31.35 5.64 -5.97
N ILE A 89 -31.21 4.33 -5.96
CA ILE A 89 -31.34 3.50 -7.15
C ILE A 89 -32.83 3.48 -7.47
N GLU A 90 -33.29 4.50 -8.18
CA GLU A 90 -34.37 4.29 -9.15
C GLU A 90 -33.75 3.52 -10.31
N ASN A 91 -34.47 2.49 -10.76
CA ASN A 91 -34.11 1.69 -11.93
C ASN A 91 -33.85 2.59 -13.14
N PHE A 92 -32.60 2.97 -13.35
CA PHE A 92 -32.12 3.69 -14.50
C PHE A 92 -31.03 2.85 -15.13
N ASN A 93 -31.28 2.47 -16.39
CA ASN A 93 -30.31 1.83 -17.27
C ASN A 93 -28.95 2.53 -17.11
N GLY A 94 -27.95 1.73 -16.76
CA GLY A 94 -26.65 2.19 -16.36
C GLY A 94 -25.90 2.87 -17.49
N ASP A 95 -25.85 4.19 -17.41
CA ASP A 95 -24.74 5.02 -17.89
C ASP A 95 -24.30 5.86 -16.68
N HIS A 96 -23.43 5.29 -15.83
CA HIS A 96 -22.73 6.08 -14.81
C HIS A 96 -21.56 6.79 -15.48
N ASP A 97 -21.65 8.12 -15.55
CA ASP A 97 -20.62 9.00 -16.09
C ASP A 97 -19.24 8.72 -15.46
N ASP A 98 -18.29 8.34 -16.31
CA ASP A 98 -16.87 8.04 -16.07
C ASP A 98 -16.03 9.33 -15.81
N SER A 99 -16.64 10.41 -15.29
CA SER A 99 -16.17 11.79 -15.51
C SER A 99 -14.92 12.23 -14.74
N ASP A 100 -14.50 11.49 -13.71
CA ASP A 100 -13.40 11.93 -12.80
C ASP A 100 -12.08 11.16 -12.99
N TYR A 101 -12.01 10.21 -13.93
CA TYR A 101 -10.78 9.50 -14.25
C TYR A 101 -10.11 10.07 -15.50
N GLN A 102 -8.80 10.27 -15.41
CA GLN A 102 -7.97 10.62 -16.55
C GLN A 102 -7.20 9.39 -17.00
N ASN A 103 -7.40 9.01 -18.26
CA ASN A 103 -6.65 7.95 -18.88
C ASN A 103 -5.35 8.50 -19.46
N MET A 104 -4.24 7.81 -19.20
CA MET A 104 -2.95 8.06 -19.82
C MET A 104 -2.39 6.74 -20.34
N ASN A 105 -1.81 6.77 -21.54
CA ASN A 105 -1.11 5.62 -22.08
C ASN A 105 0.38 5.98 -22.20
N PHE A 106 1.24 5.09 -21.71
CA PHE A 106 2.67 5.17 -21.92
C PHE A 106 3.11 3.93 -22.69
N THR A 107 3.83 4.13 -23.78
CA THR A 107 4.37 3.03 -24.59
C THR A 107 5.83 3.31 -24.89
N GLN A 108 6.67 2.30 -24.68
CA GLN A 108 8.07 2.30 -25.12
C GLN A 108 8.25 1.17 -26.13
N PRO A 109 8.57 1.47 -27.40
CA PRO A 109 8.84 0.45 -28.40
C PRO A 109 9.97 -0.49 -28.00
N TYR A 110 9.86 -1.76 -28.41
CA TYR A 110 10.95 -2.71 -28.30
C TYR A 110 11.89 -2.54 -29.48
N GLU A 111 13.04 -1.91 -29.22
CA GLU A 111 14.15 -1.91 -30.16
C GLU A 111 15.01 -3.13 -29.85
N ASP A 112 15.03 -4.08 -30.78
CA ASP A 112 15.80 -5.31 -30.74
C ASP A 112 17.29 -4.93 -30.79
N SER A 113 17.88 -4.68 -29.62
CA SER A 113 19.24 -4.18 -29.56
C SER A 113 19.87 -4.36 -28.18
N VAL A 114 20.78 -5.34 -28.11
CA VAL A 114 21.99 -5.39 -27.27
C VAL A 114 21.78 -5.48 -25.75
N ALA A 115 20.60 -5.19 -25.20
CA ALA A 115 20.37 -5.20 -23.77
C ALA A 115 20.39 -6.64 -23.20
N THR A 116 21.44 -6.98 -22.46
CA THR A 116 21.54 -8.26 -21.74
C THR A 116 20.61 -8.32 -20.53
N LYS A 117 20.20 -7.14 -20.04
CA LYS A 117 19.44 -6.91 -18.82
C LYS A 117 18.55 -5.67 -18.96
N THR A 118 17.29 -5.79 -18.54
CA THR A 118 16.33 -4.69 -18.51
C THR A 118 15.80 -4.52 -17.08
N ILE A 119 16.03 -3.34 -16.51
CA ILE A 119 15.53 -2.97 -15.19
C ILE A 119 14.25 -2.17 -15.35
N LEU A 120 13.19 -2.56 -14.64
CA LEU A 120 11.95 -1.83 -14.52
C LEU A 120 11.77 -1.35 -13.07
N ASN A 121 11.93 -0.06 -12.85
CA ASN A 121 11.65 0.59 -11.57
C ASN A 121 10.25 1.19 -11.60
N ILE A 122 9.40 0.74 -10.67
CA ILE A 122 8.03 1.22 -10.47
C ILE A 122 7.97 1.93 -9.11
N THR A 123 7.47 3.16 -9.08
CA THR A 123 7.24 3.89 -7.83
C THR A 123 5.82 4.44 -7.78
N GLY A 124 5.06 4.12 -6.73
CA GLY A 124 3.66 4.52 -6.61
C GLY A 124 3.11 4.48 -5.18
N GLY A 125 1.93 5.05 -4.97
CA GLY A 125 1.23 5.00 -3.68
C GLY A 125 -0.27 5.15 -3.91
N GLY A 126 -1.08 4.42 -3.13
CA GLY A 126 -2.53 4.31 -3.38
C GLY A 126 -2.85 3.82 -4.80
N THR A 127 -2.05 2.90 -5.34
CA THR A 127 -2.16 2.45 -6.75
C THR A 127 -2.28 0.93 -6.80
N SER A 128 -3.17 0.43 -7.64
CA SER A 128 -3.24 -0.97 -8.04
C SER A 128 -2.45 -1.17 -9.33
N PHE A 129 -1.55 -2.15 -9.33
CA PHE A 129 -0.74 -2.52 -10.48
C PHE A 129 -1.10 -3.94 -10.91
N GLU A 130 -1.53 -4.08 -12.14
CA GLU A 130 -1.90 -5.37 -12.74
C GLU A 130 -0.98 -5.68 -13.93
N LEU A 131 -0.51 -6.92 -14.04
CA LEU A 131 0.23 -7.41 -15.20
C LEU A 131 -0.26 -8.81 -15.55
N LYS A 132 -1.09 -8.92 -16.59
CA LYS A 132 -1.67 -10.20 -17.07
C LYS A 132 -1.44 -10.46 -18.55
N GLU A 133 -1.17 -9.42 -19.32
CA GLU A 133 -1.03 -9.49 -20.77
C GLU A 133 0.40 -9.15 -21.21
N ALA A 134 0.85 -9.79 -22.29
CA ALA A 134 2.12 -9.46 -22.94
C ALA A 134 1.93 -8.40 -24.02
N THR A 135 3.04 -7.85 -24.53
CA THR A 135 3.04 -6.90 -25.65
C THR A 135 4.33 -7.02 -26.47
N ASP A 136 4.26 -6.67 -27.76
CA ASP A 136 5.43 -6.58 -28.63
C ASP A 136 6.28 -5.34 -28.34
N SER A 137 5.69 -4.31 -27.72
CA SER A 137 6.45 -3.16 -27.20
C SER A 137 7.27 -3.57 -25.99
N LEU A 138 8.29 -2.81 -25.60
CA LEU A 138 9.09 -3.13 -24.42
C LEU A 138 8.23 -3.06 -23.15
N ILE A 139 7.43 -2.01 -23.04
CA ILE A 139 6.44 -1.79 -21.99
C ILE A 139 5.27 -0.99 -22.54
N VAL A 140 4.06 -1.35 -22.15
CA VAL A 140 2.85 -0.53 -22.23
C VAL A 140 2.30 -0.36 -20.82
N ALA A 141 1.92 0.86 -20.46
CA ALA A 141 1.25 1.16 -19.22
C ALA A 141 -0.02 1.97 -19.50
N ASP A 142 -1.17 1.33 -19.32
CA ASP A 142 -2.48 1.95 -19.36
C ASP A 142 -2.85 2.41 -17.95
N VAL A 143 -2.88 3.72 -17.75
CA VAL A 143 -3.09 4.35 -16.45
C VAL A 143 -4.48 4.96 -16.42
N ARG A 144 -5.33 4.47 -15.53
CA ARG A 144 -6.58 5.10 -15.14
C ARG A 144 -6.33 5.81 -13.81
N LYS A 145 -5.99 7.10 -13.87
CA LYS A 145 -5.66 7.87 -12.66
C LYS A 145 -6.83 8.73 -12.21
N ARG A 146 -6.90 8.93 -10.90
CA ARG A 146 -7.72 9.99 -10.29
C ARG A 146 -6.85 11.10 -9.70
N GLY A 147 -5.67 10.76 -9.21
CA GLY A 147 -4.73 11.71 -8.61
C GLY A 147 -3.27 11.42 -8.98
N GLY A 148 -2.42 12.41 -8.78
CA GLY A 148 -1.00 12.34 -9.12
C GLY A 148 -0.71 12.42 -10.63
N THR A 149 0.57 12.45 -10.95
CA THR A 149 1.09 12.53 -12.31
C THR A 149 2.01 11.34 -12.55
N PHE A 150 1.75 10.58 -13.60
CA PHE A 150 2.57 9.45 -13.98
C PHE A 150 3.58 9.87 -15.04
N THR A 151 4.78 9.29 -14.97
CA THR A 151 5.83 9.50 -15.97
C THR A 151 6.53 8.17 -16.24
N LEU A 152 6.82 7.91 -17.51
CA LEU A 152 7.72 6.85 -17.94
C LEU A 152 9.00 7.49 -18.50
N LYS A 153 10.15 7.11 -17.97
CA LYS A 153 11.46 7.46 -18.52
C LYS A 153 12.19 6.20 -18.95
N ASN A 154 12.81 6.24 -20.12
CA ASN A 154 13.66 5.18 -20.63
C ASN A 154 15.10 5.70 -20.73
N GLU A 155 16.04 4.97 -20.14
CA GLU A 155 17.46 5.27 -20.15
C GLU A 155 18.22 4.04 -20.64
N PHE A 156 19.20 4.24 -21.52
CA PHE A 156 20.02 3.16 -22.07
C PHE A 156 21.50 3.53 -21.97
N THR A 157 22.24 2.78 -21.16
CA THR A 157 23.66 3.01 -20.88
C THR A 157 24.37 1.66 -20.85
N ASP A 158 25.48 1.51 -21.56
CA ASP A 158 26.35 0.31 -21.50
C ASP A 158 25.63 -1.04 -21.59
N SER A 159 24.67 -1.18 -22.52
CA SER A 159 23.84 -2.39 -22.71
C SER A 159 22.88 -2.72 -21.55
N LEU A 160 22.70 -1.79 -20.61
CA LEU A 160 21.68 -1.85 -19.58
C LEU A 160 20.54 -0.89 -19.95
N ARG A 161 19.32 -1.42 -20.06
CA ARG A 161 18.12 -0.59 -20.25
C ARG A 161 17.40 -0.42 -18.92
N THR A 162 17.11 0.82 -18.55
CA THR A 162 16.40 1.15 -17.31
C THR A 162 15.12 1.92 -17.63
N LEU A 163 13.99 1.32 -17.27
CA LEU A 163 12.67 1.94 -17.32
C LEU A 163 12.30 2.45 -15.93
N ASN A 164 11.95 3.73 -15.83
CA ASN A 164 11.50 4.35 -14.60
C ASN A 164 10.05 4.80 -14.78
N PHE A 165 9.11 4.00 -14.27
CA PHE A 165 7.69 4.32 -14.22
C PHE A 165 7.34 4.86 -12.82
N LYS A 166 7.02 6.16 -12.74
CA LYS A 166 6.86 6.84 -11.45
C LYS A 166 5.56 7.62 -11.38
N MET A 167 4.83 7.46 -10.28
CA MET A 167 3.80 8.38 -9.84
C MET A 167 4.44 9.50 -9.00
N LYS A 168 4.09 10.75 -9.29
CA LYS A 168 4.48 11.95 -8.54
C LYS A 168 3.26 12.69 -8.02
N GLY A 169 3.42 13.37 -6.89
CA GLY A 169 2.38 14.18 -6.25
C GLY A 169 1.62 13.42 -5.16
N ASN A 170 0.86 14.17 -4.35
CA ASN A 170 -0.01 13.58 -3.35
C ASN A 170 -1.29 13.07 -4.01
N SER A 171 -1.55 11.77 -3.89
CA SER A 171 -2.90 11.23 -4.00
C SER A 171 -3.56 11.35 -2.64
N ASN A 172 -4.63 12.15 -2.51
CA ASN A 172 -5.45 12.11 -1.30
C ASN A 172 -6.12 10.74 -1.24
N TRP A 173 -5.86 9.97 -0.17
CA TRP A 173 -6.47 8.64 0.03
C TRP A 173 -8.01 8.68 -0.04
N SER A 174 -8.63 9.83 0.28
CA SER A 174 -10.09 10.00 0.21
C SER A 174 -10.63 10.18 -1.21
N GLU A 175 -9.77 10.45 -2.19
CA GLU A 175 -10.20 10.64 -3.57
C GLU A 175 -10.33 9.31 -4.31
N GLY A 176 -9.80 8.17 -3.84
CA GLY A 176 -9.87 6.89 -4.58
C GLY A 176 -8.54 6.54 -5.25
N GLY A 177 -8.35 5.26 -5.58
CA GLY A 177 -7.09 4.72 -6.07
C GLY A 177 -6.79 5.05 -7.54
N ASN A 178 -5.53 4.85 -7.93
CA ASN A 178 -5.12 4.78 -9.33
C ASN A 178 -5.03 3.33 -9.77
N ASP A 179 -5.38 3.03 -11.02
CA ASP A 179 -5.22 1.70 -11.60
C ASP A 179 -4.23 1.76 -12.76
N VAL A 180 -3.27 0.84 -12.77
CA VAL A 180 -2.24 0.73 -13.79
C VAL A 180 -2.21 -0.68 -14.33
N LYS A 181 -2.58 -0.84 -15.59
CA LYS A 181 -2.41 -2.09 -16.33
C LYS A 181 -1.11 -2.05 -17.10
N LEU A 182 -0.17 -2.90 -16.69
CA LEU A 182 1.13 -3.07 -17.33
C LEU A 182 1.08 -4.24 -18.29
N LYS A 183 1.72 -4.06 -19.44
CA LYS A 183 2.04 -5.13 -20.38
C LYS A 183 3.53 -5.04 -20.69
N LEU A 184 4.24 -6.16 -20.62
CA LEU A 184 5.68 -6.21 -20.86
C LEU A 184 6.02 -7.11 -22.04
N ASN A 185 7.17 -6.86 -22.65
CA ASN A 185 7.75 -7.79 -23.61
C ASN A 185 8.31 -9.03 -22.89
N GLN A 186 8.15 -10.21 -23.48
CA GLN A 186 8.67 -11.47 -22.92
C GLN A 186 10.12 -11.77 -23.34
N ALA A 187 10.67 -11.08 -24.34
CA ALA A 187 12.01 -11.32 -24.87
C ALA A 187 13.15 -10.92 -23.91
N PRO A 188 13.10 -9.78 -23.19
CA PRO A 188 14.19 -9.36 -22.30
C PRO A 188 14.32 -10.21 -21.03
N ASN A 189 15.51 -10.14 -20.41
CA ASN A 189 15.70 -10.55 -19.01
C ASN A 189 15.34 -9.38 -18.09
N TRP A 190 14.38 -9.58 -17.21
CA TRP A 190 13.78 -8.55 -16.37
C TRP A 190 14.34 -8.54 -14.94
N GLU A 191 14.64 -7.35 -14.44
CA GLU A 191 14.72 -7.06 -13.01
C GLU A 191 13.65 -6.02 -12.69
N ILE A 192 12.72 -6.38 -11.81
CA ILE A 192 11.54 -5.57 -11.52
C ILE A 192 11.66 -5.09 -10.09
N HIS A 193 11.75 -3.78 -9.91
CA HIS A 193 11.85 -3.13 -8.61
C HIS A 193 10.61 -2.28 -8.38
N MET A 194 9.88 -2.57 -7.32
CA MET A 194 8.69 -1.84 -6.94
C MET A 194 8.90 -1.20 -5.58
N ASN A 195 8.74 0.12 -5.52
CA ASN A 195 8.69 0.87 -4.26
C ASN A 195 7.31 1.50 -4.13
N MET A 196 6.57 1.10 -3.09
CA MET A 196 5.23 1.61 -2.87
C MET A 196 4.90 1.94 -1.42
N GLY A 197 4.21 3.06 -1.23
CA GLY A 197 3.69 3.42 0.09
C GLY A 197 2.55 2.51 0.51
N ALA A 198 1.50 2.46 -0.31
CA ALA A 198 0.39 1.55 -0.15
C ALA A 198 -0.19 1.18 -1.51
N GLY A 199 -0.77 0.01 -1.66
CA GLY A 199 -1.33 -0.41 -2.94
C GLY A 199 -1.47 -1.91 -3.09
N GLU A 200 -1.79 -2.32 -4.30
CA GLU A 200 -1.95 -3.71 -4.68
C GLU A 200 -1.07 -4.00 -5.90
N VAL A 201 -0.47 -5.19 -5.91
CA VAL A 201 0.27 -5.72 -7.06
C VAL A 201 -0.29 -7.09 -7.36
N ASP A 202 -0.75 -7.28 -8.59
CA ASP A 202 -1.18 -8.57 -9.10
C ASP A 202 -0.48 -8.87 -10.45
N PHE A 203 0.67 -9.55 -10.37
CA PHE A 203 1.51 -9.82 -11.53
C PHE A 203 1.58 -11.31 -11.87
N ASP A 204 1.13 -11.67 -13.07
CA ASP A 204 1.46 -12.95 -13.69
C ASP A 204 2.78 -12.84 -14.45
N LEU A 205 3.87 -13.24 -13.79
CA LEU A 205 5.23 -13.27 -14.32
C LEU A 205 5.60 -14.65 -14.88
N SER A 206 4.65 -15.58 -15.02
CA SER A 206 4.92 -16.99 -15.38
C SER A 206 5.57 -17.15 -16.76
N SER A 207 5.26 -16.24 -17.69
CA SER A 207 5.78 -16.23 -19.06
C SER A 207 6.97 -15.29 -19.27
N TYR A 208 7.53 -14.73 -18.20
CA TYR A 208 8.58 -13.72 -18.26
C TYR A 208 9.91 -14.23 -17.74
N LYS A 209 10.98 -13.81 -18.40
CA LYS A 209 12.37 -14.06 -18.02
C LYS A 209 12.77 -13.17 -16.83
N VAL A 210 12.24 -13.42 -15.64
CA VAL A 210 12.51 -12.63 -14.42
C VAL A 210 13.77 -13.13 -13.71
N ARG A 211 14.74 -12.22 -13.54
CA ARG A 211 15.93 -12.42 -12.71
C ARG A 211 15.73 -12.02 -11.27
N GLU A 212 15.18 -10.85 -11.08
CA GLU A 212 15.01 -10.27 -9.76
C GLU A 212 13.64 -9.62 -9.68
N PHE A 213 12.95 -9.87 -8.57
CA PHE A 213 11.75 -9.16 -8.20
C PHE A 213 11.94 -8.58 -6.79
N ASN A 214 12.07 -7.26 -6.72
CA ASN A 214 12.21 -6.54 -5.47
C ASN A 214 10.95 -5.75 -5.18
N PHE A 215 10.40 -5.94 -3.99
CA PHE A 215 9.23 -5.23 -3.51
C PHE A 215 9.54 -4.57 -2.18
N ASP A 216 9.35 -3.25 -2.10
CA ASP A 216 9.39 -2.46 -0.89
C ASP A 216 8.04 -1.76 -0.70
N GLY A 217 7.27 -2.22 0.27
CA GLY A 217 5.87 -1.82 0.49
C GLY A 217 5.62 -1.33 1.92
N GLY A 218 4.95 -0.19 2.09
CA GLY A 218 4.47 0.23 3.42
C GLY A 218 3.28 -0.60 3.89
N ALA A 219 2.12 -0.41 3.25
CA ALA A 219 0.86 -1.11 3.52
C ALA A 219 0.26 -1.66 2.22
N ALA A 220 0.48 -2.94 1.89
CA ALA A 220 0.20 -3.44 0.54
C ALA A 220 -0.26 -4.90 0.46
N THR A 221 -0.93 -5.22 -0.65
CA THR A 221 -1.19 -6.60 -1.08
C THR A 221 -0.27 -6.91 -2.25
N LEU A 222 0.42 -8.05 -2.20
CA LEU A 222 1.29 -8.53 -3.26
C LEU A 222 0.86 -9.94 -3.65
N ASP A 223 0.38 -10.12 -4.86
CA ASP A 223 0.16 -11.42 -5.51
C ASP A 223 1.04 -11.51 -6.75
N ILE A 224 1.98 -12.45 -6.74
CA ILE A 224 2.84 -12.71 -7.89
C ILE A 224 2.88 -14.19 -8.24
N LYS A 225 2.95 -14.47 -9.53
CA LYS A 225 3.17 -15.81 -10.07
C LYS A 225 4.43 -15.84 -10.91
N LEU A 226 5.44 -16.57 -10.46
CA LEU A 226 6.76 -16.61 -11.11
C LEU A 226 6.86 -17.71 -12.16
N GLY A 227 7.66 -17.50 -13.20
CA GLY A 227 8.02 -18.54 -14.16
C GLY A 227 9.32 -19.25 -13.82
N ASP A 228 9.66 -20.28 -14.58
CA ASP A 228 10.93 -21.03 -14.48
C ASP A 228 11.81 -20.82 -15.73
N LEU A 229 11.71 -19.68 -16.41
CA LEU A 229 12.38 -19.46 -17.69
C LEU A 229 13.89 -19.22 -17.58
N LEU A 230 14.43 -19.15 -16.37
CA LEU A 230 15.84 -18.87 -16.11
C LEU A 230 16.39 -19.75 -14.97
N PRO A 231 17.72 -20.00 -14.91
CA PRO A 231 18.30 -20.92 -13.92
C PRO A 231 18.16 -20.48 -12.47
N ILE A 232 18.08 -19.18 -12.19
CA ILE A 232 18.04 -18.61 -10.84
C ILE A 232 17.04 -17.46 -10.82
N ALA A 233 16.11 -17.34 -9.89
CA ALA A 233 15.37 -16.09 -9.71
C ALA A 233 15.40 -15.66 -8.24
N ASP A 234 15.65 -14.38 -8.00
CA ASP A 234 15.71 -13.81 -6.66
C ASP A 234 14.46 -12.95 -6.41
N VAL A 235 13.80 -13.19 -5.29
CA VAL A 235 12.59 -12.48 -4.89
C VAL A 235 12.80 -11.91 -3.50
N ASN A 236 12.84 -10.59 -3.38
CA ASN A 236 13.04 -9.90 -2.11
C ASN A 236 11.83 -9.04 -1.81
N VAL A 237 11.16 -9.33 -0.71
CA VAL A 237 9.95 -8.63 -0.28
C VAL A 237 10.23 -7.99 1.08
N LYS A 238 10.11 -6.67 1.15
CA LYS A 238 10.21 -5.88 2.38
C LYS A 238 8.89 -5.15 2.58
N THR A 239 8.26 -5.37 3.73
CA THR A 239 6.94 -4.80 4.00
C THR A 239 6.76 -4.34 5.45
N GLY A 240 6.02 -3.25 5.64
CA GLY A 240 5.55 -2.84 6.95
C GLY A 240 4.37 -3.69 7.40
N VAL A 241 3.26 -3.58 6.68
CA VAL A 241 2.02 -4.34 6.86
C VAL A 241 1.55 -4.87 5.51
N ALA A 242 1.45 -6.19 5.33
CA ALA A 242 1.10 -6.73 4.02
C ALA A 242 0.50 -8.12 4.03
N GLU A 243 -0.29 -8.41 3.00
CA GLU A 243 -0.59 -9.77 2.55
C GLU A 243 0.27 -10.07 1.32
N VAL A 244 1.06 -11.14 1.39
CA VAL A 244 2.03 -11.51 0.36
C VAL A 244 1.76 -12.94 -0.08
N LYS A 245 1.37 -13.11 -1.33
CA LYS A 245 1.13 -14.38 -2.02
C LYS A 245 2.14 -14.53 -3.15
N ILE A 246 2.90 -15.61 -3.10
CA ILE A 246 3.90 -15.93 -4.13
C ILE A 246 3.63 -17.35 -4.64
N ASN A 247 3.33 -17.45 -5.93
CA ASN A 247 3.15 -18.72 -6.62
C ASN A 247 4.42 -19.09 -7.37
N VAL A 248 4.95 -20.28 -7.08
CA VAL A 248 6.23 -20.79 -7.58
C VAL A 248 6.00 -22.08 -8.38
N PRO A 249 6.61 -22.26 -9.56
CA PRO A 249 6.37 -23.43 -10.39
C PRO A 249 6.97 -24.70 -9.75
N GLU A 250 6.25 -25.83 -9.83
CA GLU A 250 6.70 -27.13 -9.32
C GLU A 250 8.02 -27.63 -9.94
N GLY A 251 8.31 -27.20 -11.17
CA GLY A 251 9.57 -27.52 -11.87
C GLY A 251 10.82 -26.89 -11.22
N SER A 252 10.65 -25.83 -10.42
CA SER A 252 11.76 -25.12 -9.76
C SER A 252 12.01 -25.64 -8.35
N GLY A 253 13.29 -25.67 -7.98
CA GLY A 253 13.71 -25.80 -6.60
C GLY A 253 13.59 -24.45 -5.91
N CYS A 254 12.95 -24.37 -4.74
CA CYS A 254 12.74 -23.07 -4.09
C CYS A 254 13.25 -23.09 -2.64
N ARG A 255 13.91 -22.00 -2.22
CA ARG A 255 14.33 -21.78 -0.84
C ARG A 255 13.77 -20.46 -0.32
N ILE A 256 13.15 -20.49 0.85
CA ILE A 256 12.57 -19.32 1.52
C ILE A 256 13.37 -19.00 2.79
N LYS A 257 13.73 -17.73 2.93
CA LYS A 257 14.22 -17.12 4.17
C LYS A 257 13.20 -16.08 4.61
N SER A 258 12.71 -16.17 5.85
CA SER A 258 11.72 -15.24 6.37
C SER A 258 12.18 -14.65 7.69
N LYS A 259 12.42 -13.33 7.69
CA LYS A 259 12.66 -12.52 8.88
C LYS A 259 11.39 -11.73 9.14
N SER A 260 10.73 -11.98 10.25
CA SER A 260 9.51 -11.22 10.56
C SER A 260 9.31 -11.15 12.05
N GLY A 261 8.66 -10.07 12.50
CA GLY A 261 8.16 -9.95 13.88
C GLY A 261 6.92 -10.83 14.07
N LEU A 262 5.75 -10.18 14.19
CA LEU A 262 4.45 -10.85 14.29
C LEU A 262 3.94 -11.14 12.88
N SER A 263 4.10 -12.36 12.37
CA SER A 263 3.62 -12.69 11.01
C SER A 263 3.18 -14.15 10.90
N SER A 264 2.11 -14.39 10.14
CA SER A 264 1.68 -15.74 9.78
C SER A 264 2.47 -16.21 8.55
N LYS A 265 2.76 -17.52 8.50
CA LYS A 265 3.54 -18.14 7.43
C LYS A 265 2.85 -19.42 6.99
N ASP A 266 2.44 -19.48 5.72
CA ASP A 266 1.96 -20.68 5.05
C ASP A 266 2.87 -20.97 3.86
N PHE A 267 3.78 -21.92 4.03
CA PHE A 267 4.72 -22.36 3.00
C PHE A 267 4.39 -23.80 2.59
N SER A 268 3.20 -23.96 2.01
CA SER A 268 2.68 -25.25 1.55
C SER A 268 3.59 -25.87 0.47
N GLY A 269 3.99 -27.13 0.69
CA GLY A 269 4.92 -27.85 -0.20
C GLY A 269 6.40 -27.62 0.09
N PHE A 270 6.73 -27.00 1.24
CA PHE A 270 8.11 -26.78 1.69
C PHE A 270 8.42 -27.53 2.99
N ASN A 271 9.63 -28.06 3.08
CA ASN A 271 10.20 -28.65 4.27
C ASN A 271 10.97 -27.58 5.04
N LYS A 272 10.72 -27.47 6.34
CA LYS A 272 11.49 -26.59 7.22
C LYS A 272 12.82 -27.25 7.60
N LEU A 273 13.91 -26.47 7.51
CA LEU A 273 15.25 -26.87 7.91
C LEU A 273 15.62 -26.35 9.31
N ASP A 274 16.66 -26.93 9.90
CA ASP A 274 17.13 -26.60 11.26
C ASP A 274 17.63 -25.14 11.39
N ASP A 275 18.13 -24.56 10.30
CA ASP A 275 18.58 -23.17 10.24
C ASP A 275 17.42 -22.14 10.10
N GLY A 276 16.17 -22.63 10.10
CA GLY A 276 14.97 -21.82 9.99
C GLY A 276 14.58 -21.45 8.56
N THR A 277 15.29 -21.96 7.55
CA THR A 277 14.92 -21.83 6.14
C THR A 277 13.91 -22.91 5.72
N TYR A 278 13.28 -22.72 4.57
CA TYR A 278 12.32 -23.67 4.00
C TYR A 278 12.73 -24.02 2.58
N GLU A 279 12.61 -25.28 2.20
CA GLU A 279 12.99 -25.77 0.88
C GLU A 279 11.96 -26.71 0.28
N THR A 280 11.81 -26.66 -1.04
CA THR A 280 11.06 -27.69 -1.77
C THR A 280 11.84 -29.00 -1.82
N SER A 281 11.15 -30.14 -1.96
CA SER A 281 11.78 -31.47 -2.02
C SER A 281 12.77 -31.64 -3.18
N ASN A 282 12.56 -30.92 -4.28
CA ASN A 282 13.43 -30.92 -5.46
C ASN A 282 14.56 -29.85 -5.40
N TYR A 283 14.73 -29.12 -4.30
CA TYR A 283 15.67 -27.99 -4.25
C TYR A 283 17.13 -28.38 -4.58
N ALA A 284 17.61 -29.52 -4.07
CA ALA A 284 18.98 -29.97 -4.29
C ALA A 284 19.24 -30.43 -5.73
N THR A 285 18.26 -31.09 -6.35
CA THR A 285 18.39 -31.73 -7.68
C THR A 285 17.95 -30.83 -8.83
N SER A 286 17.17 -29.78 -8.55
CA SER A 286 16.70 -28.86 -9.58
C SER A 286 17.82 -28.01 -10.16
N ALA A 287 17.88 -27.96 -11.50
CA ALA A 287 18.75 -27.05 -12.24
C ALA A 287 18.28 -25.59 -12.18
N LYS A 288 16.99 -25.37 -11.88
CA LYS A 288 16.37 -24.05 -11.77
C LYS A 288 16.03 -23.77 -10.31
N LYS A 289 16.43 -22.60 -9.80
CA LYS A 289 16.30 -22.24 -8.40
C LYS A 289 15.61 -20.90 -8.20
N ILE A 290 14.75 -20.81 -7.20
CA ILE A 290 14.09 -19.57 -6.80
C ILE A 290 14.43 -19.32 -5.33
N PHE A 291 14.98 -18.14 -5.06
CA PHE A 291 15.35 -17.69 -3.72
C PHE A 291 14.39 -16.60 -3.28
N ILE A 292 13.67 -16.84 -2.18
CA ILE A 292 12.67 -15.91 -1.66
C ILE A 292 13.14 -15.41 -0.30
N ASN A 293 13.35 -14.10 -0.18
CA ASN A 293 13.65 -13.41 1.06
C ASN A 293 12.46 -12.54 1.46
N LEU A 294 11.85 -12.84 2.60
CA LEU A 294 10.68 -12.14 3.13
C LEU A 294 11.08 -11.40 4.41
N ASP A 295 10.89 -10.08 4.40
CA ASP A 295 11.09 -9.20 5.54
C ASP A 295 9.77 -8.43 5.82
N GLY A 296 9.18 -8.64 6.99
CA GLY A 296 7.86 -8.12 7.32
C GLY A 296 7.71 -7.69 8.77
N GLY A 297 7.08 -6.54 8.99
CA GLY A 297 6.66 -6.10 10.33
C GLY A 297 5.47 -6.90 10.86
N LEU A 298 4.29 -6.61 10.33
CA LEU A 298 3.02 -7.30 10.59
C LEU A 298 2.43 -7.82 9.28
N SER A 299 2.73 -9.05 8.90
CA SER A 299 2.43 -9.54 7.56
C SER A 299 1.90 -10.97 7.54
N SER A 300 1.17 -11.31 6.49
CA SER A 300 0.84 -12.70 6.16
C SER A 300 1.64 -13.10 4.93
N PHE A 301 2.46 -14.14 5.08
CA PHE A 301 3.27 -14.69 4.00
C PHE A 301 2.72 -16.04 3.58
N GLU A 302 2.28 -16.12 2.33
CA GLU A 302 1.82 -17.34 1.68
C GLU A 302 2.71 -17.62 0.47
N VAL A 303 3.32 -18.80 0.45
CA VAL A 303 4.08 -19.27 -0.72
C VAL A 303 3.55 -20.64 -1.11
N ARG A 304 3.05 -20.76 -2.33
CA ARG A 304 2.46 -21.98 -2.87
C ARG A 304 3.18 -22.45 -4.12
N ARG A 305 3.07 -23.75 -4.36
CA ARG A 305 3.55 -24.39 -5.59
C ARG A 305 2.38 -24.58 -6.55
N TYR A 306 2.65 -24.47 -7.86
CA TYR A 306 1.66 -24.67 -8.92
C TYR A 306 2.25 -25.41 -10.13
#